data_AF-A0A9X3H308-F1
#
_entry.id   AF-A0A9X3H308-F1
#
_cell.length_a   1.000
_cell.length_b   1.000
_cell.length_c   1.000
_cell.angle_alpha   90.00
_cell.angle_beta   90.00
_cell.angle_gamma   90.00
#
_symmetry.space_group_name_H-M   'P 1'
#
loop_
_entity.id
_entity.type
_entity.pdbx_description
1 polymer ?
#
loop_
_entity_poly.entity_id
_entity_poly.type
_entity_poly.pdbx_seq_one_letter_code
_entity_poly.pdbx_strand_id
1 'polypeptide(L)'
;MSISRSVVYFAYLGDEDTDDGVVRQRIAYMDRQLRWLSDLIIASGDPIEVLVPYVAPRAWDGEVHATIARHGFRVDPASIESDRFNRFEYPGFRAMKTLAQRSAPEDLIYYCHSKGIVQLAESKMGLFRLHTEVGLTANLEMLTATPHLTRAGLFPSKFGWCFYNFFWIKAGYMAGLTVEESADRYQFEALIGDPADREGYRGVLSLADRLPAEDRGLEARPWYRPAETSSPALFATYDRYARMASPAESENARKALADRRPPPPEVAPARGLWARLFAITPGRRTPTP
;
A
#
# COMPACT_ATOMS: atom_id res chain seq x y z
N MET A 1 -18.86 -2.64 15.70
CA MET A 1 -18.44 -1.40 15.00
C MET A 1 -17.85 -1.83 13.67
N SER A 2 -18.14 -1.12 12.58
CA SER A 2 -17.51 -1.41 11.29
C SER A 2 -16.09 -0.85 11.29
N ILE A 3 -15.11 -1.62 10.82
CA ILE A 3 -13.71 -1.16 10.72
C ILE A 3 -13.64 -0.15 9.57
N SER A 4 -13.15 1.05 9.84
CA SER A 4 -12.97 2.07 8.81
C SER A 4 -11.68 1.85 8.03
N ARG A 5 -11.71 2.29 6.76
CA ARG A 5 -10.57 2.21 5.84
C ARG A 5 -10.28 3.59 5.26
N SER A 6 -9.00 3.94 5.21
CA SER A 6 -8.55 5.17 4.57
C SER A 6 -7.33 4.90 3.71
N VAL A 7 -7.08 5.78 2.73
CA VAL A 7 -5.87 5.77 1.92
C VAL A 7 -5.08 7.05 2.19
N VAL A 8 -3.76 6.90 2.34
CA VAL A 8 -2.81 8.01 2.27
C VAL A 8 -1.98 7.82 1.00
N TYR A 9 -2.18 8.72 0.03
CA TYR A 9 -1.43 8.75 -1.22
C TYR A 9 -0.41 9.89 -1.19
N PHE A 10 0.88 9.58 -1.12
CA PHE A 10 1.94 10.60 -1.13
C PHE A 10 2.43 10.92 -2.55
N ALA A 11 2.49 12.22 -2.89
CA ALA A 11 3.00 12.71 -4.17
C ALA A 11 4.18 13.68 -4.04
N TYR A 12 5.32 13.33 -4.65
CA TYR A 12 6.44 14.26 -4.80
C TYR A 12 6.48 14.81 -6.24
N LEU A 13 6.07 16.06 -6.41
CA LEU A 13 5.97 16.73 -7.71
C LEU A 13 7.18 17.63 -7.98
N GLY A 14 7.87 18.11 -6.95
CA GLY A 14 9.09 18.90 -7.06
C GLY A 14 9.30 19.86 -5.89
N ASP A 15 10.51 20.35 -5.77
CA ASP A 15 10.89 21.44 -4.87
C ASP A 15 10.67 22.81 -5.55
N GLU A 16 10.77 23.93 -4.82
CA GLU A 16 10.51 25.28 -5.34
C GLU A 16 11.25 25.62 -6.65
N ASP A 17 12.48 25.13 -6.82
CA ASP A 17 13.30 25.40 -8.01
C ASP A 17 13.03 24.42 -9.18
N THR A 18 12.02 23.56 -9.06
CA THR A 18 11.69 22.60 -10.12
C THR A 18 11.05 23.30 -11.31
N ASP A 19 11.57 23.02 -12.51
CA ASP A 19 11.02 23.53 -13.77
C ASP A 19 9.51 23.28 -13.92
N ASP A 20 8.79 24.32 -14.35
CA ASP A 20 7.34 24.32 -14.55
C ASP A 20 6.86 23.23 -15.52
N GLY A 21 7.62 22.98 -16.59
CA GLY A 21 7.31 21.93 -17.55
C GLY A 21 7.37 20.54 -16.91
N VAL A 22 8.35 20.32 -16.03
CA VAL A 22 8.49 19.08 -15.27
C VAL A 22 7.36 18.90 -14.26
N VAL A 23 6.98 19.95 -13.52
CA VAL A 23 5.88 19.89 -12.55
C VAL A 23 4.56 19.56 -13.24
N ARG A 24 4.27 20.22 -14.37
CA ARG A 24 3.06 19.95 -15.18
C ARG A 24 2.96 18.48 -15.59
N GLN A 25 4.06 17.91 -16.09
CA GLN A 25 4.09 16.50 -16.51
C GLN A 25 3.85 15.56 -15.32
N ARG A 26 4.42 15.87 -14.15
CA ARG A 26 4.21 15.10 -12.93
C ARG A 26 2.77 15.21 -12.41
N ILE A 27 2.13 16.38 -12.48
CA ILE A 27 0.71 16.54 -12.14
C ILE A 27 -0.17 15.69 -13.07
N ALA A 28 0.11 15.69 -14.38
CA ALA A 28 -0.64 14.85 -15.33
C ALA A 28 -0.46 13.35 -15.03
N TYR A 29 0.75 12.94 -14.63
CA TYR A 29 1.02 11.57 -14.20
C TYR A 29 0.30 11.21 -12.89
N MET A 30 0.30 12.12 -11.92
CA MET A 30 -0.46 12.00 -10.68
C MET A 30 -1.97 11.88 -10.96
N ASP A 31 -2.55 12.68 -11.85
CA ASP A 31 -3.98 12.61 -12.21
C ASP A 31 -4.38 11.22 -12.69
N ARG A 32 -3.52 10.57 -13.50
CA ARG A 32 -3.74 9.19 -13.94
C ARG A 32 -3.72 8.18 -12.80
N GLN A 33 -2.85 8.37 -11.80
CA GLN A 33 -2.79 7.53 -10.60
C GLN A 33 -4.01 7.75 -9.70
N LEU A 34 -4.41 9.01 -9.48
CA LEU A 34 -5.58 9.35 -8.67
C LEU A 34 -6.88 8.86 -9.31
N ARG A 35 -7.01 8.97 -10.63
CA ARG A 35 -8.15 8.41 -11.37
C ARG A 35 -8.28 6.90 -11.17
N TRP A 36 -7.17 6.18 -11.34
CA TRP A 36 -7.12 4.74 -11.09
C TRP A 36 -7.55 4.38 -9.67
N LEU A 37 -7.05 5.11 -8.67
CA LEU A 37 -7.42 4.93 -7.27
C LEU A 37 -8.92 5.19 -7.04
N SER A 38 -9.44 6.28 -7.59
CA SER A 38 -10.85 6.66 -7.51
C SER A 38 -11.74 5.57 -8.08
N ASP A 39 -11.41 5.08 -9.27
CA ASP A 39 -12.20 4.06 -9.96
C ASP A 39 -12.20 2.72 -9.20
N LEU A 40 -11.07 2.35 -8.59
CA LEU A 40 -11.01 1.17 -7.69
C LEU A 40 -11.88 1.35 -6.44
N ILE A 41 -11.83 2.52 -5.80
CA ILE A 41 -12.62 2.81 -4.60
C ILE A 41 -14.11 2.80 -4.94
N ILE A 42 -14.54 3.50 -5.99
CA ILE A 42 -15.93 3.50 -6.46
C ILE A 42 -16.39 2.07 -6.76
N ALA A 43 -15.57 1.30 -7.48
CA ALA A 43 -15.89 -0.07 -7.83
C ALA A 43 -15.89 -1.03 -6.62
N SER A 44 -15.23 -0.68 -5.50
CA SER A 44 -15.31 -1.43 -4.23
C SER A 44 -16.62 -1.18 -3.49
N GLY A 45 -17.25 -0.02 -3.67
CA GLY A 45 -18.44 0.38 -2.91
C GLY A 45 -18.19 0.62 -1.42
N ASP A 46 -16.95 0.49 -0.95
CA ASP A 46 -16.56 0.79 0.41
C ASP A 46 -16.39 2.31 0.58
N PRO A 47 -16.84 2.91 1.70
CA PRO A 47 -16.60 4.31 2.00
C PRO A 47 -15.14 4.50 2.44
N ILE A 48 -14.24 4.65 1.46
CA ILE A 48 -12.80 4.86 1.70
C ILE A 48 -12.46 6.33 1.51
N GLU A 49 -12.00 6.99 2.57
CA GLU A 49 -11.48 8.35 2.48
C GLU A 49 -10.03 8.36 1.97
N VAL A 50 -9.69 9.34 1.13
CA VAL A 50 -8.32 9.51 0.60
C VAL A 50 -7.75 10.86 1.02
N LEU A 51 -6.59 10.81 1.68
CA LEU A 51 -5.78 11.96 2.05
C LEU A 51 -4.52 12.00 1.18
N VAL A 52 -4.22 13.17 0.61
CA VAL A 52 -3.09 13.38 -0.30
C VAL A 52 -2.11 14.38 0.30
N PRO A 53 -1.08 13.93 1.04
CA PRO A 53 0.12 14.71 1.26
C PRO A 53 0.91 14.84 -0.04
N TYR A 54 1.43 16.04 -0.30
CA TYR A 54 2.25 16.33 -1.46
C TYR A 54 3.42 17.27 -1.15
N VAL A 55 4.37 17.31 -2.09
CA VAL A 55 5.44 18.31 -2.18
C VAL A 55 5.47 18.83 -3.62
N ALA A 56 5.26 20.13 -3.79
CA ALA A 56 5.28 20.85 -5.06
C ALA A 56 5.68 22.32 -4.80
N PRO A 57 6.23 23.04 -5.80
CA PRO A 57 6.40 24.49 -5.70
C PRO A 57 5.07 25.16 -5.38
N ARG A 58 5.10 26.21 -4.54
CA ARG A 58 3.86 26.92 -4.12
C ARG A 58 3.06 27.48 -5.28
N ALA A 59 3.73 27.89 -6.36
CA ALA A 59 3.07 28.39 -7.58
C ALA A 59 2.08 27.39 -8.20
N TRP A 60 2.25 26.08 -7.91
CA TRP A 60 1.43 25.01 -8.45
C TRP A 60 0.34 24.50 -7.49
N ASP A 61 0.23 25.05 -6.28
CA ASP A 61 -0.74 24.59 -5.28
C ASP A 61 -2.17 24.55 -5.84
N GLY A 62 -2.59 25.59 -6.58
CA GLY A 62 -3.93 25.63 -7.18
C GLY A 62 -4.21 24.47 -8.14
N GLU A 63 -3.24 24.10 -9.00
CA GLU A 63 -3.40 23.01 -9.96
C GLU A 63 -3.34 21.64 -9.28
N VAL A 64 -2.48 21.49 -8.27
CA VAL A 64 -2.40 20.28 -7.44
C VAL A 64 -3.71 20.06 -6.69
N HIS A 65 -4.24 21.09 -6.03
CA HIS A 65 -5.49 21.02 -5.29
C HIS A 65 -6.67 20.72 -6.21
N ALA A 66 -6.75 21.39 -7.37
CA ALA A 66 -7.78 21.12 -8.37
C ALA A 66 -7.72 19.67 -8.89
N THR A 67 -6.51 19.13 -9.07
CA THR A 67 -6.31 17.74 -9.50
C THR A 67 -6.75 16.74 -8.45
N ILE A 68 -6.41 16.97 -7.17
CA ILE A 68 -6.84 16.13 -6.05
C ILE A 68 -8.36 16.19 -5.88
N ALA A 69 -8.94 17.39 -5.88
CA ALA A 69 -10.37 17.61 -5.67
C ALA A 69 -11.24 17.03 -6.79
N ARG A 70 -10.73 16.96 -8.04
CA ARG A 70 -11.43 16.33 -9.18
C ARG A 70 -11.85 14.89 -8.89
N HIS A 71 -11.10 14.18 -8.06
CA HIS A 71 -11.37 12.79 -7.67
C HIS A 71 -12.07 12.68 -6.32
N GLY A 72 -12.54 13.79 -5.74
CA GLY A 72 -13.19 13.82 -4.42
C GLY A 72 -12.23 13.58 -3.25
N PHE A 73 -10.92 13.67 -3.48
CA PHE A 73 -9.91 13.43 -2.45
C PHE A 73 -9.57 14.70 -1.68
N ARG A 74 -8.96 14.53 -0.50
CA ARG A 74 -8.60 15.64 0.38
C ARG A 74 -7.10 15.92 0.31
N VAL A 75 -6.77 17.20 0.29
CA VAL A 75 -5.39 17.67 0.50
C VAL A 75 -5.02 17.56 1.98
N ASP A 76 -3.79 17.13 2.28
CA ASP A 76 -3.25 17.23 3.64
C ASP A 76 -2.85 18.69 3.95
N PRO A 77 -3.45 19.36 4.95
CA PRO A 77 -3.19 20.78 5.22
C PRO A 77 -1.72 21.09 5.51
N ALA A 78 -1.01 20.18 6.17
CA ALA A 78 0.40 20.40 6.51
C ALA A 78 1.35 20.28 5.30
N SER A 79 0.89 19.77 4.15
CA SER A 79 1.62 19.95 2.89
C SER A 79 1.61 21.41 2.43
N ILE A 80 0.56 22.16 2.74
CA ILE A 80 0.45 23.58 2.38
C ILE A 80 1.46 24.42 3.17
N GLU A 81 1.63 24.09 4.44
CA GLU A 81 2.50 24.79 5.39
C GLU A 81 3.99 24.43 5.27
N SER A 82 4.31 23.35 4.55
CA SER A 82 5.68 22.83 4.41
C SER A 82 6.61 23.75 3.62
N ASP A 83 7.91 23.63 3.88
CA ASP A 83 9.01 24.36 3.21
C ASP A 83 9.27 23.92 1.75
N ARG A 84 8.55 22.90 1.25
CA ARG A 84 8.58 22.44 -0.15
C ARG A 84 9.96 21.97 -0.65
N PHE A 85 10.64 21.18 0.18
CA PHE A 85 11.82 20.42 -0.24
C PHE A 85 11.59 18.91 -0.10
N ASN A 86 12.41 18.13 -0.80
CA ASN A 86 12.33 16.68 -0.80
C ASN A 86 12.73 16.10 0.57
N ARG A 87 11.71 15.73 1.36
CA ARG A 87 11.86 15.02 2.64
C ARG A 87 11.62 13.51 2.50
N PHE A 88 11.89 12.97 1.31
CA PHE A 88 11.57 11.58 0.94
C PHE A 88 10.11 11.26 1.27
N GLU A 89 9.86 10.20 2.06
CA GLU A 89 8.52 9.73 2.40
C GLU A 89 7.96 10.36 3.69
N TYR A 90 8.69 11.28 4.34
CA TYR A 90 8.25 11.92 5.59
C TYR A 90 6.82 12.50 5.52
N PRO A 91 6.42 13.27 4.49
CA PRO A 91 5.07 13.84 4.47
C PRO A 91 3.98 12.76 4.47
N GLY A 92 4.22 11.65 3.76
CA GLY A 92 3.34 10.49 3.74
C GLY A 92 3.20 9.83 5.12
N PHE A 93 4.33 9.55 5.77
CA PHE A 93 4.34 8.93 7.10
C PHE A 93 3.79 9.86 8.20
N ARG A 94 4.05 11.16 8.12
CA ARG A 94 3.44 12.16 9.02
C ARG A 94 1.92 12.18 8.88
N ALA A 95 1.41 12.19 7.65
CA ALA A 95 -0.02 12.17 7.39
C ALA A 95 -0.68 10.90 7.94
N MET A 96 -0.07 9.72 7.70
CA MET A 96 -0.52 8.46 8.28
C MET A 96 -0.55 8.50 9.81
N LYS A 97 0.51 9.04 10.44
CA LYS A 97 0.60 9.15 11.90
C LYS A 97 -0.52 10.01 12.47
N THR A 98 -0.74 11.17 11.86
CA THR A 98 -1.76 12.15 12.26
C THR A 98 -3.16 11.55 12.13
N LEU A 99 -3.42 10.84 11.02
CA LEU A 99 -4.67 10.12 10.80
C LEU A 99 -4.87 9.02 11.86
N ALA A 100 -3.87 8.17 12.04
CA ALA A 100 -3.90 7.05 12.97
C ALA A 100 -4.16 7.47 14.43
N GLN A 101 -3.64 8.62 14.88
CA GLN A 101 -3.87 9.16 16.23
C GLN A 101 -5.33 9.58 16.48
N ARG A 102 -6.15 9.71 15.42
CA ARG A 102 -7.56 10.10 15.49
C ARG A 102 -8.51 8.97 15.14
N SER A 103 -7.98 7.80 14.78
CA SER A 103 -8.73 6.62 14.36
C SER A 103 -8.86 5.60 15.49
N ALA A 104 -9.79 4.65 15.34
CA ALA A 104 -9.84 3.49 16.23
C ALA A 104 -8.60 2.60 15.98
N PRO A 105 -8.03 1.92 16.99
CA PRO A 105 -6.81 1.13 16.83
C PRO A 105 -6.85 0.05 15.73
N GLU A 106 -8.03 -0.50 15.47
CA GLU A 106 -8.32 -1.53 14.48
C GLU A 106 -8.57 -1.00 13.07
N ASP A 107 -8.78 0.32 12.91
CA ASP A 107 -8.94 0.95 11.60
C ASP A 107 -7.70 0.72 10.74
N LEU A 108 -7.92 0.67 9.43
CA LEU A 108 -6.87 0.35 8.46
C LEU A 108 -6.53 1.57 7.60
N ILE A 109 -5.24 1.84 7.47
CA ILE A 109 -4.72 2.88 6.58
C ILE A 109 -3.91 2.20 5.50
N TYR A 110 -4.28 2.41 4.23
CA TYR A 110 -3.48 1.98 3.09
C TYR A 110 -2.54 3.11 2.69
N TYR A 111 -1.25 2.84 2.74
CA TYR A 111 -0.24 3.74 2.23
C TYR A 111 0.12 3.36 0.80
N CYS A 112 0.11 4.35 -0.07
CA CYS A 112 0.75 4.28 -1.37
C CYS A 112 1.39 5.61 -1.69
N HIS A 113 2.29 5.62 -2.67
CA HIS A 113 2.94 6.84 -3.14
C HIS A 113 3.13 6.79 -4.63
N SER A 114 3.39 7.95 -5.22
CA SER A 114 3.65 8.12 -6.64
C SER A 114 5.06 7.62 -7.00
N LYS A 115 5.31 6.33 -6.78
CA LYS A 115 6.63 5.74 -6.99
C LYS A 115 7.12 6.03 -8.40
N GLY A 116 8.27 6.71 -8.51
CA GLY A 116 8.88 7.01 -9.80
C GLY A 116 8.16 8.08 -10.63
N ILE A 117 7.29 8.90 -10.02
CA ILE A 117 6.70 10.07 -10.69
C ILE A 117 7.75 11.01 -11.28
N VAL A 118 8.94 11.07 -10.66
CA VAL A 118 10.11 11.80 -11.18
C VAL A 118 10.59 11.26 -12.53
N GLN A 119 10.39 9.97 -12.80
CA GLN A 119 10.82 9.29 -14.03
C GLN A 119 9.72 9.22 -15.09
N LEU A 120 8.45 9.46 -14.72
CA LEU A 120 7.28 9.40 -15.61
C LEU A 120 7.15 8.08 -16.40
N ALA A 121 7.75 7.00 -15.91
CA ALA A 121 7.83 5.74 -16.64
C ALA A 121 6.52 4.95 -16.54
N GLU A 122 6.05 4.42 -17.67
CA GLU A 122 4.81 3.60 -17.71
C GLU A 122 4.94 2.32 -16.90
N SER A 123 6.12 1.70 -16.83
CA SER A 123 6.35 0.53 -15.96
C SER A 123 6.12 0.85 -14.47
N LYS A 124 6.34 2.10 -14.04
CA LYS A 124 6.03 2.56 -12.67
C LYS A 124 4.53 2.78 -12.47
N MET A 125 3.80 3.17 -13.53
CA MET A 125 2.34 3.22 -13.52
C MET A 125 1.78 1.81 -13.36
N GLY A 126 2.33 0.85 -14.10
CA GLY A 126 2.01 -0.57 -13.96
C GLY A 126 2.22 -1.12 -12.55
N LEU A 127 3.36 -0.80 -11.94
CA LEU A 127 3.65 -1.13 -10.53
C LEU A 127 2.61 -0.51 -9.59
N PHE A 128 2.35 0.79 -9.72
CA PHE A 128 1.35 1.49 -8.91
C PHE A 128 -0.02 0.81 -9.01
N ARG A 129 -0.46 0.52 -10.24
CA ARG A 129 -1.77 -0.07 -10.52
C ARG A 129 -1.90 -1.48 -9.95
N LEU A 130 -0.91 -2.34 -10.15
CA LEU A 130 -0.93 -3.69 -9.57
C LEU A 130 -1.01 -3.65 -8.05
N HIS A 131 -0.14 -2.86 -7.41
CA HIS A 131 -0.06 -2.83 -5.96
C HIS A 131 -1.34 -2.24 -5.33
N THR A 132 -1.91 -1.20 -5.94
CA THR A 132 -3.16 -0.57 -5.45
C THR A 132 -4.38 -1.46 -5.70
N GLU A 133 -4.47 -2.14 -6.84
CA GLU A 133 -5.54 -3.10 -7.10
C GLU A 133 -5.51 -4.26 -6.11
N VAL A 134 -4.35 -4.92 -5.96
CA VAL A 134 -4.19 -6.00 -4.99
C VAL A 134 -4.47 -5.50 -3.57
N GLY A 135 -3.94 -4.34 -3.21
CA GLY A 135 -4.12 -3.75 -1.88
C GLY A 135 -5.60 -3.48 -1.57
N LEU A 136 -6.30 -2.73 -2.43
CA LEU A 136 -7.66 -2.29 -2.17
C LEU A 136 -8.71 -3.38 -2.33
N THR A 137 -8.42 -4.44 -3.08
CA THR A 137 -9.36 -5.56 -3.27
C THR A 137 -9.11 -6.74 -2.32
N ALA A 138 -8.05 -6.69 -1.52
CA ALA A 138 -7.71 -7.77 -0.60
C ALA A 138 -8.79 -7.97 0.48
N ASN A 139 -9.02 -9.24 0.86
CA ASN A 139 -9.72 -9.54 2.10
C ASN A 139 -8.79 -9.30 3.29
N LEU A 140 -9.11 -8.32 4.12
CA LEU A 140 -8.30 -7.92 5.27
C LEU A 140 -8.83 -8.48 6.60
N GLU A 141 -9.80 -9.38 6.58
CA GLU A 141 -10.34 -10.01 7.79
C GLU A 141 -9.25 -10.68 8.64
N MET A 142 -8.29 -11.35 8.00
CA MET A 142 -7.18 -11.97 8.74
C MET A 142 -6.28 -10.92 9.40
N LEU A 143 -6.03 -9.78 8.74
CA LEU A 143 -5.26 -8.68 9.32
C LEU A 143 -5.98 -8.15 10.56
N THR A 144 -7.29 -7.91 10.48
CA THR A 144 -8.07 -7.32 11.58
C THR A 144 -8.29 -8.29 12.74
N ALA A 145 -8.59 -9.56 12.45
CA ALA A 145 -8.86 -10.58 13.46
C ALA A 145 -7.61 -11.07 14.22
N THR A 146 -6.42 -10.87 13.65
CA THR A 146 -5.17 -11.42 14.21
C THR A 146 -4.35 -10.32 14.90
N PRO A 147 -4.19 -10.35 16.24
CA PRO A 147 -3.55 -9.24 16.97
C PRO A 147 -2.09 -8.98 16.60
N HIS A 148 -1.29 -10.01 16.31
CA HIS A 148 0.13 -9.86 15.99
C HIS A 148 0.40 -9.36 14.56
N LEU A 149 -0.58 -9.45 13.66
CA LEU A 149 -0.49 -8.86 12.33
C LEU A 149 -0.75 -7.36 12.45
N THR A 150 0.22 -6.55 12.03
CA THR A 150 0.15 -5.08 12.11
C THR A 150 0.01 -4.43 10.74
N ARG A 151 0.44 -5.14 9.70
CA ARG A 151 0.50 -4.66 8.32
C ARG A 151 0.07 -5.74 7.34
N ALA A 152 -0.27 -5.33 6.12
CA ALA A 152 -0.40 -6.22 4.97
C ALA A 152 0.22 -5.60 3.72
N GLY A 153 0.88 -6.38 2.88
CA GLY A 153 1.50 -5.88 1.66
C GLY A 153 1.77 -7.00 0.65
N LEU A 154 1.95 -6.64 -0.61
CA LEU A 154 2.11 -7.62 -1.68
C LEU A 154 3.38 -8.46 -1.52
N PHE A 155 4.51 -7.80 -1.26
CA PHE A 155 5.81 -8.47 -1.09
C PHE A 155 6.45 -8.04 0.24
N PRO A 156 6.13 -8.71 1.35
CA PRO A 156 6.86 -8.50 2.60
C PRO A 156 8.30 -9.01 2.49
N SER A 157 9.25 -8.29 3.07
CA SER A 157 10.63 -8.75 3.26
C SER A 157 10.72 -9.62 4.51
N LYS A 158 11.81 -10.38 4.65
CA LYS A 158 12.10 -11.16 5.87
C LYS A 158 12.08 -10.30 7.14
N PHE A 159 12.41 -9.01 7.01
CA PHE A 159 12.52 -8.04 8.08
C PHE A 159 11.20 -7.32 8.39
N GLY A 160 10.11 -7.67 7.70
CA GLY A 160 8.78 -7.08 7.87
C GLY A 160 8.48 -5.88 6.97
N TRP A 161 9.41 -5.48 6.10
CA TRP A 161 9.28 -4.29 5.26
C TRP A 161 8.34 -4.64 4.11
N CYS A 162 7.44 -3.75 3.72
CA CYS A 162 6.63 -3.99 2.52
C CYS A 162 7.34 -3.36 1.32
N PHE A 163 7.84 -4.18 0.40
CA PHE A 163 8.60 -3.65 -0.73
C PHE A 163 7.77 -2.60 -1.49
N TYR A 164 8.48 -1.54 -1.88
CA TYR A 164 7.95 -0.39 -2.60
C TYR A 164 7.03 0.53 -1.79
N ASN A 165 6.82 0.27 -0.49
CA ASN A 165 5.99 1.07 0.42
C ASN A 165 4.53 1.17 -0.05
N PHE A 166 3.96 0.04 -0.48
CA PHE A 166 2.54 -0.14 -0.70
C PHE A 166 2.01 -1.15 0.32
N PHE A 167 1.25 -0.69 1.30
CA PHE A 167 0.81 -1.55 2.40
C PHE A 167 -0.39 -1.01 3.15
N TRP A 168 -1.18 -1.92 3.73
CA TRP A 168 -2.07 -1.61 4.82
C TRP A 168 -1.32 -1.63 6.15
N ILE A 169 -1.72 -0.76 7.08
CA ILE A 169 -1.24 -0.70 8.46
C ILE A 169 -2.43 -0.47 9.40
N LYS A 170 -2.42 -1.13 10.56
CA LYS A 170 -3.37 -0.83 11.63
C LYS A 170 -3.09 0.53 12.23
N ALA A 171 -4.11 1.35 12.39
CA ALA A 171 -4.01 2.68 12.98
C ALA A 171 -3.35 2.64 14.37
N GLY A 172 -3.70 1.68 15.23
CA GLY A 172 -3.10 1.55 16.56
C GLY A 172 -1.59 1.32 16.52
N TYR A 173 -1.11 0.53 15.56
CA TYR A 173 0.33 0.31 15.37
C TYR A 173 1.02 1.57 14.85
N MET A 174 0.47 2.22 13.81
CA MET A 174 0.99 3.48 13.27
C MET A 174 1.01 4.60 14.34
N ALA A 175 -0.02 4.68 15.18
CA ALA A 175 -0.14 5.61 16.29
C ALA A 175 0.89 5.34 17.42
N GLY A 176 1.53 4.17 17.45
CA GLY A 176 2.65 3.86 18.35
C GLY A 176 4.03 4.25 17.81
N LEU A 177 4.20 4.45 16.50
CA LEU A 177 5.51 4.70 15.89
C LEU A 177 6.00 6.15 16.09
N THR A 178 7.28 6.36 16.37
CA THR A 178 7.88 7.71 16.33
C THR A 178 8.18 8.09 14.89
N VAL A 179 7.50 9.12 14.37
CA VAL A 179 7.71 9.62 13.00
C VAL A 179 8.35 11.00 13.08
N GLU A 180 9.65 11.03 12.77
CA GLU A 180 10.45 12.24 12.75
C GLU A 180 10.99 12.47 11.34
N GLU A 181 11.24 13.74 11.03
CA GLU A 181 11.90 14.11 9.79
C GLU A 181 13.34 13.59 9.80
N SER A 182 13.82 13.15 8.64
CA SER A 182 15.17 12.62 8.51
C SER A 182 15.74 12.86 7.13
N ALA A 183 17.06 13.08 7.10
CA ALA A 183 17.86 13.08 5.88
C ALA A 183 18.19 11.66 5.40
N ASP A 184 17.99 10.62 6.22
CA ASP A 184 18.15 9.23 5.81
C ASP A 184 16.86 8.71 5.17
N ARG A 185 16.90 8.50 3.85
CA ARG A 185 15.78 7.93 3.09
C ARG A 185 15.33 6.55 3.57
N TYR A 186 16.21 5.77 4.20
CA TYR A 186 15.91 4.42 4.65
C TYR A 186 15.20 4.41 6.02
N GLN A 187 15.17 5.53 6.73
CA GLN A 187 14.49 5.62 8.02
C GLN A 187 12.99 5.28 7.92
N PHE A 188 12.33 5.69 6.85
CA PHE A 188 10.89 5.41 6.67
C PHE A 188 10.61 3.93 6.39
N GLU A 189 11.52 3.24 5.71
CA GLU A 189 11.42 1.78 5.55
C GLU A 189 11.64 1.07 6.91
N ALA A 190 12.55 1.60 7.75
CA ALA A 190 12.79 1.10 9.10
C ALA A 190 11.63 1.36 10.09
N LEU A 191 10.72 2.31 9.80
CA LEU A 191 9.50 2.47 10.61
C LEU A 191 8.54 1.29 10.46
N ILE A 192 8.58 0.60 9.32
CA ILE A 192 7.68 -0.50 8.99
C ILE A 192 8.40 -1.85 8.93
N GLY A 193 9.58 -1.96 9.53
CA GLY A 193 10.28 -3.21 9.67
C GLY A 193 11.67 -3.00 10.25
N ASP A 194 12.28 -4.06 10.76
CA ASP A 194 13.53 -3.94 11.50
C ASP A 194 14.58 -4.86 10.87
N PRO A 195 15.69 -4.33 10.33
CA PRO A 195 16.75 -5.17 9.76
C PRO A 195 17.40 -6.12 10.78
N ALA A 196 17.27 -5.85 12.09
CA ALA A 196 17.68 -6.79 13.15
C ALA A 196 16.65 -7.92 13.36
N ASP A 197 15.37 -7.68 13.07
CA ASP A 197 14.30 -8.66 13.20
C ASP A 197 14.20 -9.57 11.97
N ARG A 198 14.95 -10.68 12.01
CA ARG A 198 14.94 -11.71 10.96
C ARG A 198 13.61 -12.47 10.83
N GLU A 199 12.64 -12.23 11.70
CA GLU A 199 11.30 -12.81 11.62
C GLU A 199 10.20 -11.74 11.52
N GLY A 200 10.55 -10.48 11.23
CA GLY A 200 9.60 -9.38 11.18
C GLY A 200 8.46 -9.57 10.17
N TYR A 201 8.66 -10.43 9.16
CA TYR A 201 7.62 -10.86 8.23
C TYR A 201 6.41 -11.50 8.93
N ARG A 202 6.59 -12.10 10.12
CA ARG A 202 5.49 -12.72 10.89
C ARG A 202 4.45 -11.71 11.37
N GLY A 203 4.83 -10.43 11.48
CA GLY A 203 3.91 -9.33 11.78
C GLY A 203 3.19 -8.78 10.55
N VAL A 204 3.38 -9.38 9.37
CA VAL A 204 2.88 -8.85 8.09
C VAL A 204 2.11 -9.92 7.33
N LEU A 205 0.90 -9.56 6.91
CA LEU A 205 0.11 -10.37 6.00
C LEU A 205 0.62 -10.20 4.56
N SER A 206 1.15 -11.27 3.98
CA SER A 206 1.48 -11.32 2.55
C SER A 206 0.19 -11.35 1.72
N LEU A 207 0.11 -10.50 0.69
CA LEU A 207 -1.01 -10.42 -0.26
C LEU A 207 -0.66 -11.06 -1.61
N ALA A 208 0.45 -11.78 -1.71
CA ALA A 208 0.90 -12.36 -2.98
C ALA A 208 -0.05 -13.44 -3.56
N ASP A 209 -0.85 -14.08 -2.70
CA ASP A 209 -1.93 -14.99 -3.12
C ASP A 209 -3.07 -14.27 -3.89
N ARG A 210 -3.08 -12.93 -3.86
CA ARG A 210 -4.06 -12.07 -4.55
C ARG A 210 -3.56 -11.52 -5.87
N LEU A 211 -2.36 -11.91 -6.31
CA LEU A 211 -1.95 -11.66 -7.69
C LEU A 211 -2.95 -12.32 -8.66
N PRO A 212 -3.25 -11.69 -9.80
CA PRO A 212 -4.12 -12.28 -10.81
C PRO A 212 -3.70 -13.71 -11.15
N ALA A 213 -4.66 -14.64 -11.25
CA ALA A 213 -4.40 -16.07 -11.47
C ALA A 213 -3.68 -16.40 -12.79
N GLU A 214 -3.57 -15.43 -13.69
CA GLU A 214 -2.83 -15.45 -14.95
C GLU A 214 -1.32 -15.21 -14.74
N ASP A 215 -0.91 -14.81 -13.54
CA ASP A 215 0.45 -14.36 -13.20
C ASP A 215 1.23 -15.41 -12.39
N ARG A 216 0.96 -16.69 -12.67
CA ARG A 216 1.44 -17.90 -11.95
C ARG A 216 2.96 -18.08 -11.86
N GLY A 217 3.76 -17.10 -12.29
CA GLY A 217 5.21 -17.12 -12.17
C GLY A 217 5.73 -16.83 -10.76
N LEU A 218 4.89 -16.33 -9.84
CA LEU A 218 5.29 -16.03 -8.47
C LEU A 218 4.51 -16.89 -7.47
N GLU A 219 5.21 -17.80 -6.80
CA GLU A 219 4.67 -18.59 -5.71
C GLU A 219 4.40 -17.70 -4.48
N ALA A 220 3.24 -17.88 -3.84
CA ALA A 220 2.91 -17.19 -2.61
C ALA A 220 3.84 -17.66 -1.48
N ARG A 221 4.54 -16.71 -0.85
CA ARG A 221 5.48 -16.97 0.25
C ARG A 221 5.20 -16.02 1.42
N PRO A 222 5.59 -16.42 2.65
CA PRO A 222 5.49 -15.53 3.82
C PRO A 222 6.36 -14.28 3.68
N TRP A 223 7.44 -14.34 2.89
CA TRP A 223 8.31 -13.20 2.58
C TRP A 223 9.09 -13.44 1.27
N TYR A 224 9.64 -12.36 0.73
CA TYR A 224 10.35 -12.30 -0.55
C TYR A 224 11.74 -11.69 -0.41
N ARG A 225 12.65 -12.10 -1.30
CA ARG A 225 13.98 -11.51 -1.50
C ARG A 225 13.90 -10.37 -2.53
N PRO A 226 14.81 -9.38 -2.48
CA PRO A 226 14.83 -8.30 -3.47
C PRO A 226 14.90 -8.79 -4.94
N ALA A 227 15.61 -9.89 -5.21
CA ALA A 227 15.67 -10.48 -6.55
C ALA A 227 14.32 -11.03 -7.04
N GLU A 228 13.47 -11.50 -6.12
CA GLU A 228 12.15 -12.07 -6.44
C GLU A 228 11.13 -10.96 -6.74
N THR A 229 11.32 -9.77 -6.17
CA THR A 229 10.54 -8.57 -6.49
C THR A 229 11.04 -7.82 -7.73
N SER A 230 12.03 -8.39 -8.42
CA SER A 230 12.71 -7.77 -9.57
C SER A 230 12.87 -8.74 -10.74
N SER A 231 11.95 -9.70 -10.89
CA SER A 231 12.02 -10.73 -11.92
C SER A 231 11.42 -10.27 -13.26
N PRO A 232 11.88 -10.83 -14.41
CA PRO A 232 11.29 -10.53 -15.72
C PRO A 232 9.78 -10.80 -15.79
N ALA A 233 9.30 -11.85 -15.11
CA ALA A 233 7.87 -12.18 -15.06
C ALA A 233 7.04 -11.10 -14.33
N LEU A 234 7.58 -10.57 -13.23
CA LEU A 234 6.94 -9.48 -12.50
C LEU A 234 6.94 -8.18 -13.32
N PHE A 235 8.03 -7.87 -14.02
CA PHE A 235 8.08 -6.71 -14.92
C PHE A 235 7.10 -6.83 -16.09
N ALA A 236 6.96 -8.02 -16.70
CA ALA A 236 5.94 -8.26 -17.71
C ALA A 236 4.50 -8.08 -17.16
N THR A 237 4.29 -8.34 -15.87
CA THR A 237 3.03 -8.07 -15.19
C THR A 237 2.80 -6.58 -15.01
N TYR A 238 3.82 -5.82 -14.57
CA TYR A 238 3.73 -4.36 -14.52
C TYR A 238 3.45 -3.77 -15.91
N ASP A 239 4.10 -4.24 -16.97
CA ASP A 239 3.86 -3.73 -18.33
C ASP A 239 2.44 -4.00 -18.83
N ARG A 240 1.81 -5.10 -18.42
CA ARG A 240 0.39 -5.35 -18.69
C ARG A 240 -0.49 -4.36 -17.94
N TYR A 241 -0.27 -4.19 -16.64
CA TYR A 241 -1.01 -3.23 -15.80
C TYR A 241 -0.87 -1.78 -16.28
N ALA A 242 0.29 -1.41 -16.81
CA ALA A 242 0.54 -0.09 -17.38
C ALA A 242 -0.40 0.22 -18.57
N ARG A 243 -0.79 -0.81 -19.33
CA ARG A 243 -1.65 -0.70 -20.51
C ARG A 243 -3.14 -0.90 -20.21
N MET A 244 -3.49 -1.31 -18.99
CA MET A 244 -4.89 -1.52 -18.63
C MET A 244 -5.69 -0.22 -18.69
N ALA A 245 -6.91 -0.30 -19.20
CA ALA A 245 -7.89 0.75 -19.02
C ALA A 245 -8.35 0.78 -17.55
N SER A 246 -8.87 1.91 -17.10
CA SER A 246 -9.36 2.02 -15.72
C SER A 246 -10.59 1.11 -15.51
N PRO A 247 -10.89 0.65 -14.26
CA PRO A 247 -12.09 -0.15 -14.01
C PRO A 247 -13.38 0.54 -14.48
N ALA A 248 -13.48 1.86 -14.42
CA ALA A 248 -14.62 2.61 -14.92
C ALA A 248 -14.80 2.50 -16.46
N GLU A 249 -13.73 2.25 -17.19
CA GLU A 249 -13.69 2.26 -18.67
C GLU A 249 -13.94 0.86 -19.27
N SER A 250 -14.08 -0.18 -18.44
CA SER A 250 -14.22 -1.56 -18.93
C SER A 250 -15.18 -2.38 -18.08
N GLU A 251 -16.24 -2.88 -18.71
CA GLU A 251 -17.17 -3.85 -18.09
C GLU A 251 -16.45 -5.14 -17.67
N ASN A 252 -15.46 -5.58 -18.45
CA ASN A 252 -14.63 -6.72 -18.09
C ASN A 252 -13.76 -6.43 -16.86
N ALA A 253 -13.25 -5.20 -16.70
CA ALA A 253 -12.49 -4.81 -15.52
C ALA A 253 -13.39 -4.73 -14.28
N ARG A 254 -14.63 -4.21 -14.41
CA ARG A 254 -15.64 -4.24 -13.33
C ARG A 254 -15.98 -5.66 -12.93
N LYS A 255 -16.22 -6.54 -13.91
CA LYS A 255 -16.53 -7.95 -13.68
C LYS A 255 -15.35 -8.68 -13.03
N ALA A 256 -14.13 -8.49 -13.53
CA ALA A 256 -12.93 -9.08 -12.93
C ALA A 256 -12.70 -8.60 -11.49
N LEU A 257 -13.02 -7.34 -11.18
CA LEU A 257 -12.95 -6.82 -9.80
C LEU A 257 -14.02 -7.44 -8.91
N ALA A 258 -15.25 -7.57 -9.42
CA ALA A 258 -16.36 -8.21 -8.71
C ALA A 258 -16.10 -9.71 -8.45
N ASP A 259 -15.57 -10.43 -9.44
CA ASP A 259 -15.23 -11.85 -9.37
C ASP A 259 -14.05 -12.11 -8.41
N ARG A 260 -13.23 -11.09 -8.13
CA ARG A 260 -12.12 -11.14 -7.18
C ARG A 260 -12.51 -10.73 -5.77
N ARG A 261 -13.73 -10.20 -5.55
CA ARG A 261 -14.23 -10.01 -4.20
C ARG A 261 -14.38 -11.39 -3.55
N PRO A 262 -14.05 -11.54 -2.27
CA PRO A 262 -14.45 -12.71 -1.53
C PRO A 262 -15.98 -12.86 -1.65
N PRO A 263 -16.51 -14.07 -1.81
CA PRO A 263 -17.93 -14.28 -1.64
C PRO A 263 -18.33 -13.71 -0.26
N PRO A 264 -19.55 -13.17 -0.10
CA PRO A 264 -20.05 -12.78 1.21
C PRO A 264 -19.84 -13.97 2.17
N PRO A 265 -19.48 -13.72 3.44
CA PRO A 265 -19.14 -14.80 4.36
C PRO A 265 -20.29 -15.79 4.41
N GLU A 266 -20.11 -16.96 3.78
CA GLU A 266 -20.91 -18.13 4.09
C GLU A 266 -20.69 -18.40 5.57
N VAL A 267 -21.78 -18.67 6.29
CA VAL A 267 -21.73 -19.14 7.67
C VAL A 267 -20.88 -20.41 7.67
N ALA A 268 -19.60 -20.27 8.00
CA ALA A 268 -18.63 -21.34 7.87
C ALA A 268 -18.98 -22.48 8.83
N PRO A 269 -19.04 -23.76 8.39
CA PRO A 269 -18.84 -24.86 9.30
C PRO A 269 -17.35 -24.94 9.68
N ALA A 270 -17.12 -25.20 10.95
CA ALA A 270 -15.86 -25.05 11.65
C ALA A 270 -14.71 -25.92 11.11
N ARG A 271 -13.49 -25.35 11.22
CA ARG A 271 -12.20 -25.99 11.55
C ARG A 271 -11.79 -27.24 10.75
N GLY A 272 -10.78 -27.11 9.90
CA GLY A 272 -10.12 -28.28 9.30
C GLY A 272 -8.69 -28.16 8.81
N LEU A 273 -8.23 -27.01 8.28
CA LEU A 273 -7.03 -27.05 7.43
C LEU A 273 -5.71 -26.52 8.04
N TRP A 274 -5.73 -25.76 9.14
CA TRP A 274 -4.51 -25.10 9.64
C TRP A 274 -3.77 -25.84 10.78
N ALA A 275 -4.35 -26.91 11.33
CA ALA A 275 -3.73 -27.69 12.42
C ALA A 275 -2.51 -28.53 11.97
N ARG A 276 -2.24 -28.66 10.66
CA ARG A 276 -1.12 -29.47 10.14
C ARG A 276 0.18 -28.70 9.94
N LEU A 277 0.19 -27.36 9.98
CA LEU A 277 1.41 -26.56 9.76
C LEU A 277 2.14 -26.13 11.04
N PHE A 278 1.56 -26.36 12.23
CA PHE A 278 2.13 -25.92 13.51
C PHE A 278 2.18 -26.98 14.61
N ALA A 279 2.05 -28.27 14.28
CA ALA A 279 2.24 -29.33 15.27
C ALA A 279 3.74 -29.49 15.61
N ILE A 280 4.19 -28.73 16.61
CA ILE A 280 5.46 -28.94 17.31
C ILE A 280 5.33 -30.25 18.09
N THR A 281 6.07 -31.28 17.70
CA THR A 281 6.19 -32.52 18.46
C THR A 281 7.00 -32.25 19.73
N PRO A 282 6.47 -32.46 20.95
CA PRO A 282 7.27 -32.36 22.17
C PRO A 282 8.20 -33.57 22.28
N GLY A 283 9.48 -33.31 22.53
CA GLY A 283 10.53 -34.32 22.67
C GLY A 283 10.27 -35.29 23.83
N ARG A 284 10.53 -36.58 23.56
CA ARG A 284 10.66 -37.62 24.58
C ARG A 284 11.84 -37.30 25.50
N ARG A 285 11.58 -37.14 26.80
CA ARG A 285 12.55 -37.43 27.85
C ARG A 285 12.43 -38.90 28.23
N THR A 286 13.55 -39.60 28.31
CA THR A 286 13.68 -40.86 29.05
C THR A 286 14.67 -40.66 30.20
N PRO A 287 14.43 -41.28 31.38
CA PRO A 287 15.28 -41.13 32.55
C PRO A 287 16.48 -42.08 32.50
N THR A 288 17.58 -41.64 33.11
CA THR A 288 18.76 -42.43 33.48
C THR A 288 18.41 -43.46 34.56
N PRO A 289 19.03 -44.65 34.56
CA PRO A 289 19.12 -45.50 35.75
C PRO A 289 20.07 -44.93 36.81
#